data_AF-T1CCV6-F1
#
_entry.id   AF-T1CCV6-F1
#
_cell.length_a   1.000
_cell.length_b   1.000
_cell.length_c   1.000
_cell.angle_alpha   90.00
_cell.angle_beta   90.00
_cell.angle_gamma   90.00
#
_symmetry.space_group_name_H-M   'P 1'
#
loop_
_entity.id
_entity.type
_entity.pdbx_description
1 polymer ?
#
loop_
_entity_poly.entity_id
_entity_poly.type
_entity_poly.pdbx_seq_one_letter_code
_entity_poly.pdbx_strand_id
1 'polypeptide(L)'
;QVVYYLATPPTVFLPILAGLAAAHLNQRGDPSRRVVVEKPFGHDLDSSRELNRQLQEAFSEEQIYRIDHYLAKDTVQNVLAFRFSNAIFEASWNRNLIQSVQITAAEEEGIGTRAGYYDQAGAVRDMVQNHVLQLLALVAMEPPTTFDANDIRKSKLELLRAVQPLDPQTSVRGQYHGYLKENGVAAGSRRETFAAAMLSVENWRWDGVPFFIRTGKALHRRATQVVIRFRDSPSCASRSPPAADSPP
;
A
#
# COMPACT_ATOMS: atom_id res chain seq x y z
N GLN A 1 13.48 6.53 27.92
CA GLN A 1 12.62 6.67 26.74
C GLN A 1 11.32 5.91 27.01
N VAL A 2 10.16 6.50 26.70
CA VAL A 2 8.84 5.90 26.94
C VAL A 2 8.08 5.87 25.62
N VAL A 3 7.48 4.72 25.32
CA VAL A 3 6.68 4.48 24.12
C VAL A 3 5.27 4.08 24.55
N TYR A 4 4.28 4.86 24.13
CA TYR A 4 2.86 4.56 24.33
C TYR A 4 2.36 3.77 23.12
N TYR A 5 2.17 2.45 23.27
CA TYR A 5 1.63 1.61 22.21
C TYR A 5 0.12 1.48 22.35
N LEU A 6 -0.63 2.07 21.43
CA LEU A 6 -2.09 2.10 21.45
C LEU A 6 -2.65 0.87 20.73
N ALA A 7 -2.53 -0.30 21.36
CA ALA A 7 -3.13 -1.57 20.90
C ALA A 7 -4.62 -1.64 21.30
N THR A 8 -5.37 -0.60 20.97
CA THR A 8 -6.77 -0.43 21.38
C THR A 8 -7.65 -0.04 20.18
N PRO A 9 -8.98 -0.17 20.26
CA PRO A 9 -9.86 0.31 19.20
C PRO A 9 -9.70 1.82 18.94
N PRO A 10 -9.84 2.32 17.69
CA PRO A 10 -9.71 3.74 17.37
C PRO A 10 -10.64 4.66 18.18
N THR A 11 -11.79 4.14 18.60
CA THR A 11 -12.79 4.89 19.39
C THR A 11 -12.26 5.36 20.75
N VAL A 12 -11.21 4.73 21.28
CA VAL A 12 -10.61 5.11 22.56
C VAL A 12 -9.29 5.86 22.41
N PHE A 13 -8.81 6.11 21.19
CA PHE A 13 -7.57 6.87 20.97
C PHE A 13 -7.66 8.27 21.57
N LEU A 14 -8.74 9.00 21.31
CA LEU A 14 -8.91 10.37 21.81
C LEU A 14 -8.94 10.44 23.35
N PRO A 15 -9.73 9.61 24.08
CA PRO A 15 -9.64 9.52 25.53
C PRO A 15 -8.23 9.23 26.06
N ILE A 16 -7.48 8.33 25.41
CA ILE A 16 -6.10 8.00 25.81
C ILE A 16 -5.18 9.22 25.63
N LEU A 17 -5.22 9.87 24.47
CA LEU A 17 -4.41 11.05 24.19
C LEU A 17 -4.72 12.20 25.16
N ALA A 18 -6.00 12.43 25.45
CA ALA A 18 -6.43 13.43 26.42
C ALA A 18 -5.95 13.10 27.85
N GLY A 19 -5.98 11.83 28.25
CA GLY A 19 -5.45 11.37 29.54
C GLY A 19 -3.94 11.56 29.66
N LEU A 20 -3.18 11.25 28.59
CA LEU A 20 -1.74 11.50 28.54
C LEU A 20 -1.43 13.00 28.65
N ALA A 21 -2.20 13.85 27.97
CA ALA A 21 -2.15 15.31 28.06
C ALA A 21 -2.39 15.83 29.48
N ALA A 22 -3.48 15.39 30.11
CA ALA A 22 -3.83 15.79 31.47
C ALA A 22 -2.78 15.37 32.50
N ALA A 23 -2.09 14.26 32.28
CA ALA A 23 -1.03 13.76 33.14
C ALA A 23 0.37 14.33 32.81
N HIS A 24 0.48 15.24 31.83
CA HIS A 24 1.75 15.80 31.34
C HIS A 24 2.75 14.72 30.85
N LEU A 25 2.22 13.62 30.28
CA LEU A 25 3.01 12.46 29.83
C LEU A 25 3.39 12.51 28.34
N ASN A 26 2.86 13.47 27.59
CA ASN A 26 3.06 13.72 26.16
C ASN A 26 3.59 15.15 25.94
N GLN A 27 4.84 15.39 26.31
CA GLN A 27 5.46 16.68 25.99
C GLN A 27 5.79 16.75 24.49
N ARG A 28 5.17 17.69 23.77
CA ARG A 28 5.45 17.92 22.34
C ARG A 28 6.92 18.30 22.14
N GLY A 29 7.56 17.68 21.16
CA GLY A 29 8.97 17.91 20.83
C GLY A 29 9.97 17.19 21.74
N ASP A 30 9.52 16.47 22.79
CA ASP A 30 10.40 15.61 23.59
C ASP A 30 10.65 14.27 22.86
N PRO A 31 11.85 14.02 22.30
CA PRO A 31 12.13 12.80 21.55
C PRO A 31 12.11 11.53 22.42
N SER A 32 12.12 11.68 23.75
CA SER A 32 12.05 10.59 24.72
C SER A 32 10.63 10.04 24.88
N ARG A 33 9.60 10.74 24.42
CA ARG A 33 8.19 10.34 24.46
C ARG A 33 7.68 10.12 23.05
N ARG A 34 7.17 8.92 22.78
CA ARG A 34 6.65 8.55 21.46
C ARG A 34 5.33 7.83 21.59
N VAL A 35 4.47 7.98 20.60
CA VAL A 35 3.20 7.27 20.51
C VAL A 35 3.21 6.39 19.26
N VAL A 36 2.75 5.16 19.43
CA VAL A 36 2.58 4.17 18.36
C VAL A 36 1.10 3.88 18.22
N VAL A 37 0.56 4.05 17.02
CA VAL A 37 -0.86 3.83 16.72
C VAL A 37 -1.04 2.80 15.60
N GLU A 38 -2.05 1.95 15.77
CA GLU A 38 -2.42 0.91 14.82
C GLU A 38 -3.58 1.34 13.91
N LYS A 39 -3.70 0.67 12.75
CA LYS A 39 -4.82 0.88 11.83
C LYS A 39 -6.16 0.45 12.50
N PRO A 40 -7.30 1.07 12.15
CA PRO A 40 -7.51 2.03 11.06
C PRO A 40 -7.21 3.50 11.42
N PHE A 41 -6.63 4.24 10.47
CA PHE A 41 -6.32 5.67 10.60
C PHE A 41 -7.43 6.55 10.02
N GLY A 42 -8.66 6.34 10.49
CA GLY A 42 -9.88 6.85 9.86
C GLY A 42 -10.47 5.86 8.85
N HIS A 43 -11.65 6.18 8.33
CA HIS A 43 -12.40 5.39 7.34
C HIS A 43 -12.64 6.13 6.03
N ASP A 44 -12.22 7.39 5.95
CA ASP A 44 -12.23 8.26 4.78
C ASP A 44 -11.23 9.41 5.01
N LEU A 45 -11.18 10.35 4.06
CA LEU A 45 -10.26 11.48 4.13
C LEU A 45 -10.54 12.38 5.33
N ASP A 46 -11.79 12.68 5.63
CA ASP A 46 -12.17 13.64 6.67
C ASP A 46 -11.93 13.06 8.06
N SER A 47 -12.34 11.82 8.30
CA SER A 47 -12.06 11.11 9.56
C SER A 47 -10.56 10.88 9.79
N SER A 48 -9.78 10.66 8.70
CA SER A 48 -8.32 10.56 8.80
C SER A 48 -7.67 11.89 9.15
N ARG A 49 -8.09 13.00 8.53
CA ARG A 49 -7.63 14.35 8.87
C ARG A 49 -7.93 14.72 10.31
N GLU A 50 -9.13 14.39 10.78
CA GLU A 50 -9.54 14.65 12.15
C GLU A 50 -8.69 13.87 13.16
N LEU A 51 -8.49 12.57 12.94
CA LEU A 51 -7.58 11.77 13.78
C LEU A 51 -6.15 12.34 13.75
N ASN A 52 -5.67 12.76 12.58
CA ASN A 52 -4.34 13.31 12.43
C ASN A 52 -4.17 14.62 13.21
N ARG A 53 -5.16 15.51 13.15
CA ARG A 53 -5.18 16.76 13.91
C ARG A 53 -5.08 16.48 15.42
N GLN A 54 -5.90 15.55 15.92
CA GLN A 54 -5.89 15.17 17.34
C GLN A 54 -4.54 14.60 17.80
N LEU A 55 -3.90 13.77 16.97
CA LEU A 55 -2.55 13.27 17.25
C LEU A 55 -1.53 14.41 17.29
N GLN A 56 -1.59 15.34 16.34
CA GLN A 56 -0.65 16.46 16.24
C GLN A 56 -0.83 17.54 17.32
N GLU A 57 -2.00 17.60 17.94
CA GLU A 57 -2.24 18.39 19.15
C GLU A 57 -1.55 17.79 20.37
N ALA A 58 -1.49 16.46 20.45
CA ALA A 58 -0.88 15.75 21.58
C ALA A 58 0.65 15.52 21.41
N PHE A 59 1.14 15.39 20.18
CA PHE A 59 2.52 15.01 19.87
C PHE A 59 3.03 15.78 18.64
N SER A 60 4.34 15.98 18.49
CA SER A 60 4.92 16.42 17.21
C SER A 60 5.00 15.25 16.22
N GLU A 61 5.11 15.52 14.92
CA GLU A 61 5.09 14.47 13.89
C GLU A 61 6.23 13.44 14.07
N GLU A 62 7.39 13.87 14.57
CA GLU A 62 8.54 13.00 14.86
C GLU A 62 8.28 12.04 16.03
N GLN A 63 7.28 12.32 16.86
CA GLN A 63 6.90 11.48 18.00
C GLN A 63 5.78 10.48 17.64
N ILE A 64 5.13 10.62 16.48
CA ILE A 64 3.97 9.83 16.07
C ILE A 64 4.40 8.73 15.10
N TYR A 65 4.20 7.47 15.51
CA TYR A 65 4.53 6.30 14.71
C TYR A 65 3.25 5.56 14.33
N ARG A 66 2.85 5.67 13.06
CA ARG A 66 1.68 4.98 12.50
C ARG A 66 2.13 3.65 11.92
N ILE A 67 1.61 2.54 12.45
CA ILE A 67 2.04 1.20 12.05
C ILE A 67 1.35 0.76 10.77
N ASP A 68 2.18 0.43 9.79
CA ASP A 68 1.83 -0.41 8.66
C ASP A 68 2.79 -1.62 8.69
N HIS A 69 2.29 -2.78 9.11
CA HIS A 69 3.12 -3.96 9.30
C HIS A 69 3.70 -4.53 7.99
N TYR A 70 3.19 -4.14 6.80
CA TYR A 70 3.80 -4.56 5.53
C TYR A 70 5.17 -3.91 5.33
N LEU A 71 5.38 -2.70 5.84
CA LEU A 71 6.67 -2.00 5.74
C LEU A 71 7.79 -2.67 6.55
N ALA A 72 7.46 -3.53 7.50
CA ALA A 72 8.41 -4.27 8.30
C ALA A 72 8.87 -5.59 7.64
N LYS A 73 8.29 -5.99 6.51
CA LYS A 73 8.68 -7.22 5.81
C LYS A 73 10.02 -7.01 5.09
N ASP A 74 10.96 -7.93 5.27
CA ASP A 74 12.31 -7.85 4.69
C ASP A 74 12.30 -7.59 3.18
N THR A 75 11.42 -8.27 2.44
CA THR A 75 11.29 -8.10 0.99
C THR A 75 10.86 -6.69 0.59
N VAL A 76 10.10 -5.99 1.45
CA VAL A 76 9.63 -4.62 1.20
C VAL A 76 10.75 -3.63 1.46
N GLN A 77 11.54 -3.83 2.52
CA GLN A 77 12.70 -2.99 2.81
C GLN A 77 13.78 -3.14 1.73
N ASN A 78 13.97 -4.35 1.22
CA ASN A 78 14.94 -4.64 0.15
C ASN A 78 14.61 -3.99 -1.20
N VAL A 79 13.38 -3.49 -1.42
CA VAL A 79 13.03 -2.77 -2.67
C VAL A 79 13.93 -1.56 -2.89
N LEU A 80 14.28 -0.83 -1.82
CA LEU A 80 15.10 0.38 -1.93
C LEU A 80 16.54 0.04 -2.34
N ALA A 81 17.13 -0.97 -1.70
CA ALA A 81 18.46 -1.45 -2.05
C ALA A 81 18.47 -2.04 -3.47
N PHE A 82 17.45 -2.81 -3.84
CA PHE A 82 17.31 -3.37 -5.17
C PHE A 82 17.30 -2.28 -6.26
N ARG A 83 16.50 -1.23 -6.07
CA ARG A 83 16.38 -0.14 -7.06
C ARG A 83 17.62 0.74 -7.10
N PHE A 84 18.05 1.25 -5.95
CA PHE A 84 18.99 2.37 -5.90
C PHE A 84 20.45 1.96 -5.67
N SER A 85 20.72 0.70 -5.31
CA SER A 85 22.09 0.18 -5.21
C SER A 85 22.54 -0.58 -6.46
N ASN A 86 21.70 -0.67 -7.49
CA ASN A 86 22.00 -1.42 -8.72
C ASN A 86 21.75 -0.56 -9.96
N ALA A 87 22.83 -0.08 -10.59
CA ALA A 87 22.75 0.82 -11.75
C ALA A 87 21.94 0.23 -12.93
N ILE A 88 22.02 -1.09 -13.15
CA ILE A 88 21.29 -1.79 -14.22
C ILE A 88 19.77 -1.66 -14.01
N PHE A 89 19.30 -1.80 -12.77
CA PHE A 89 17.88 -1.69 -12.47
C PHE A 89 17.42 -0.24 -12.56
N GLU A 90 18.13 0.71 -11.96
CA GLU A 90 17.71 2.13 -12.01
C GLU A 90 17.65 2.67 -13.45
N ALA A 91 18.62 2.33 -14.31
CA ALA A 91 18.61 2.73 -15.71
C ALA A 91 17.39 2.19 -16.49
N SER A 92 16.87 1.04 -16.07
CA SER A 92 15.71 0.38 -16.69
C SER A 92 14.37 0.69 -16.01
N TRP A 93 14.38 1.46 -14.92
CA TRP A 93 13.22 1.66 -14.05
C TRP A 93 12.32 2.83 -14.46
N ASN A 94 11.86 2.85 -15.71
CA ASN A 94 11.06 3.96 -16.25
C ASN A 94 10.17 3.52 -17.41
N ARG A 95 9.25 4.40 -17.81
CA ARG A 95 8.29 4.24 -18.92
C ARG A 95 8.87 3.77 -20.26
N ASN A 96 10.15 4.03 -20.54
CA ASN A 96 10.75 3.65 -21.81
C ASN A 96 11.00 2.14 -21.90
N LEU A 97 11.23 1.49 -20.76
CA LEU A 97 11.53 0.06 -20.69
C LEU A 97 10.46 -0.75 -19.97
N ILE A 98 9.72 -0.14 -19.03
CA ILE A 98 8.62 -0.79 -18.32
C ILE A 98 7.32 -0.60 -19.10
N GLN A 99 6.64 -1.71 -19.38
CA GLN A 99 5.31 -1.76 -19.98
C GLN A 99 4.20 -1.61 -18.94
N SER A 100 4.32 -2.31 -17.80
CA SER A 100 3.31 -2.28 -16.73
C SER A 100 3.88 -2.76 -15.41
N VAL A 101 3.23 -2.35 -14.32
CA VAL A 101 3.53 -2.82 -12.96
C VAL A 101 2.29 -3.47 -12.38
N GLN A 102 2.44 -4.61 -11.71
CA GLN A 102 1.33 -5.32 -11.07
C GLN A 102 1.66 -5.58 -9.60
N ILE A 103 0.78 -5.16 -8.70
CA ILE A 103 0.91 -5.39 -7.26
C ILE A 103 -0.23 -6.31 -6.82
N THR A 104 0.13 -7.48 -6.30
CA THR A 104 -0.84 -8.49 -5.82
C THR A 104 -0.64 -8.73 -4.34
N ALA A 105 -1.72 -8.62 -3.57
CA ALA A 105 -1.79 -9.02 -2.16
C ALA A 105 -2.97 -10.00 -1.97
N ALA A 106 -2.70 -11.28 -2.22
CA ALA A 106 -3.66 -12.37 -2.12
C ALA A 106 -3.49 -13.14 -0.80
N GLU A 107 -4.62 -13.45 -0.19
CA GLU A 107 -4.71 -14.29 1.00
C GLU A 107 -5.58 -15.51 0.69
N GLU A 108 -5.13 -16.67 1.14
CA GLU A 108 -5.84 -17.94 0.95
C GLU A 108 -6.94 -18.10 1.99
N GLU A 109 -6.72 -17.53 3.16
CA GLU A 109 -7.66 -17.55 4.27
C GLU A 109 -8.87 -16.64 3.97
N GLY A 110 -10.05 -17.10 4.40
CA GLY A 110 -11.24 -16.26 4.51
C GLY A 110 -11.12 -15.23 5.63
N ILE A 111 -12.16 -14.44 5.85
CA ILE A 111 -12.12 -13.37 6.87
C ILE A 111 -12.26 -13.94 8.29
N GLY A 112 -13.08 -14.98 8.45
CA GLY A 112 -13.26 -15.70 9.71
C GLY A 112 -13.81 -14.81 10.84
N THR A 113 -13.19 -14.86 12.01
CA THR A 113 -13.68 -14.23 13.25
C THR A 113 -13.83 -12.71 13.19
N ARG A 114 -13.18 -12.05 12.21
CA ARG A 114 -13.23 -10.59 12.02
C ARG A 114 -14.32 -10.14 11.05
N ALA A 115 -15.20 -11.02 10.59
CA ALA A 115 -16.15 -10.73 9.52
C ALA A 115 -17.05 -9.52 9.81
N GLY A 116 -17.63 -9.41 11.01
CA GLY A 116 -18.45 -8.25 11.38
C GLY A 116 -17.72 -6.90 11.34
N TYR A 117 -16.44 -6.86 11.75
CA TYR A 117 -15.61 -5.66 11.60
C TYR A 117 -15.25 -5.40 10.13
N TYR A 118 -14.88 -6.46 9.41
CA TYR A 118 -14.47 -6.37 8.01
C TYR A 118 -15.61 -5.87 7.12
N ASP A 119 -16.86 -6.18 7.45
CA ASP A 119 -18.04 -5.71 6.72
C ASP A 119 -18.14 -4.17 6.68
N GLN A 120 -17.57 -3.50 7.69
CA GLN A 120 -17.48 -2.04 7.75
C GLN A 120 -16.23 -1.48 7.05
N ALA A 121 -15.21 -2.28 6.73
CA ALA A 121 -13.92 -1.84 6.19
C ALA A 121 -13.67 -2.22 4.71
N GLY A 122 -13.92 -3.48 4.36
CA GLY A 122 -13.73 -4.04 3.03
C GLY A 122 -12.28 -4.03 2.54
N ALA A 123 -12.03 -4.72 1.42
CA ALA A 123 -10.68 -4.90 0.89
C ALA A 123 -10.00 -3.57 0.52
N VAL A 124 -10.74 -2.55 0.09
CA VAL A 124 -10.14 -1.26 -0.31
C VAL A 124 -9.51 -0.55 0.89
N ARG A 125 -10.20 -0.47 2.03
CA ARG A 125 -9.65 0.20 3.22
C ARG A 125 -8.69 -0.69 3.99
N ASP A 126 -8.94 -2.00 4.03
CA ASP A 126 -8.10 -2.91 4.80
C ASP A 126 -6.70 -3.10 4.18
N MET A 127 -6.63 -3.12 2.85
CA MET A 127 -5.42 -3.52 2.11
C MET A 127 -4.96 -2.49 1.07
N VAL A 128 -5.88 -1.91 0.27
CA VAL A 128 -5.48 -1.02 -0.83
C VAL A 128 -4.92 0.30 -0.29
N GLN A 129 -5.68 0.96 0.58
CA GLN A 129 -5.36 2.31 1.09
C GLN A 129 -4.02 2.39 1.83
N ASN A 130 -3.58 1.29 2.46
CA ASN A 130 -2.35 1.21 3.22
C ASN A 130 -1.29 0.40 2.47
N HIS A 131 -1.21 -0.90 2.70
CA HIS A 131 -0.18 -1.83 2.27
C HIS A 131 0.12 -1.72 0.77
N VAL A 132 -0.90 -1.75 -0.08
CA VAL A 132 -0.69 -1.71 -1.55
C VAL A 132 -0.18 -0.34 -2.00
N LEU A 133 -0.75 0.76 -1.52
CA LEU A 133 -0.26 2.10 -1.85
C LEU A 133 1.14 2.36 -1.29
N GLN A 134 1.49 1.79 -0.13
CA GLN A 134 2.84 1.85 0.41
C GLN A 134 3.85 1.08 -0.46
N LEU A 135 3.48 -0.10 -0.95
CA LEU A 135 4.31 -0.86 -1.90
C LEU A 135 4.46 -0.11 -3.21
N LEU A 136 3.37 0.45 -3.75
CA LEU A 136 3.39 1.30 -4.93
C LEU A 136 4.37 2.47 -4.73
N ALA A 137 4.30 3.13 -3.57
CA ALA A 137 5.19 4.24 -3.24
C ALA A 137 6.66 3.83 -3.29
N LEU A 138 7.03 2.72 -2.66
CA LEU A 138 8.43 2.25 -2.64
C LEU A 138 8.91 1.80 -4.02
N VAL A 139 8.05 1.16 -4.80
CA VAL A 139 8.38 0.65 -6.14
C VAL A 139 8.55 1.79 -7.15
N ALA A 140 7.78 2.86 -7.03
CA ALA A 140 7.69 3.86 -8.08
C ALA A 140 8.29 5.24 -7.72
N MET A 141 8.55 5.56 -6.45
CA MET A 141 9.14 6.85 -6.07
C MET A 141 10.49 7.14 -6.73
N GLU A 142 10.84 8.42 -6.87
CA GLU A 142 12.18 8.84 -7.27
C GLU A 142 13.24 8.47 -6.23
N PRO A 143 14.53 8.33 -6.62
CA PRO A 143 15.62 8.17 -5.66
C PRO A 143 15.60 9.32 -4.66
N PRO A 144 15.60 9.04 -3.35
CA PRO A 144 15.65 10.10 -2.35
C PRO A 144 17.05 10.73 -2.33
N THR A 145 17.15 11.98 -1.86
CA THR A 145 18.44 12.68 -1.74
C THR A 145 19.40 11.95 -0.81
N THR A 146 18.87 11.43 0.30
CA THR A 146 19.57 10.52 1.22
C THR A 146 18.65 9.35 1.58
N PHE A 147 19.19 8.33 2.23
CA PHE A 147 18.39 7.25 2.81
C PHE A 147 17.82 7.59 4.20
N ASP A 148 17.87 8.85 4.62
CA ASP A 148 17.23 9.28 5.85
C ASP A 148 15.70 9.18 5.74
N ALA A 149 15.06 8.90 6.88
CA ALA A 149 13.63 8.61 6.92
C ALA A 149 12.77 9.76 6.35
N ASN A 150 13.19 11.02 6.51
CA ASN A 150 12.46 12.17 5.99
C ASN A 150 12.53 12.28 4.46
N ASP A 151 13.70 12.03 3.87
CA ASP A 151 13.87 12.08 2.41
C ASP A 151 13.11 10.94 1.73
N ILE A 152 13.13 9.74 2.31
CA ILE A 152 12.30 8.62 1.84
C ILE A 152 10.82 8.98 1.90
N ARG A 153 10.35 9.55 3.03
CA ARG A 153 8.94 9.98 3.16
C ARG A 153 8.57 11.04 2.13
N LYS A 154 9.47 11.98 1.84
CA LYS A 154 9.28 13.01 0.83
C LYS A 154 9.12 12.39 -0.56
N SER A 155 10.02 11.50 -0.99
CA SER A 155 9.92 10.82 -2.28
C SER A 155 8.64 10.00 -2.42
N LYS A 156 8.22 9.30 -1.36
CA LYS A 156 6.94 8.59 -1.33
C LYS A 156 5.75 9.54 -1.49
N LEU A 157 5.76 10.68 -0.80
CA LEU A 157 4.70 11.67 -0.86
C LEU A 157 4.59 12.29 -2.26
N GLU A 158 5.72 12.67 -2.86
CA GLU A 158 5.73 13.25 -4.22
C GLU A 158 5.18 12.25 -5.25
N LEU A 159 5.48 10.96 -5.11
CA LEU A 159 4.85 9.95 -5.95
C LEU A 159 3.33 9.88 -5.71
N LEU A 160 2.89 9.75 -4.45
CA LEU A 160 1.47 9.60 -4.14
C LEU A 160 0.63 10.81 -4.59
N ARG A 161 1.21 12.01 -4.64
CA ARG A 161 0.58 13.20 -5.23
C ARG A 161 0.33 13.09 -6.73
N ALA A 162 1.15 12.30 -7.43
CA ALA A 162 1.01 12.04 -8.86
C ALA A 162 0.07 10.85 -9.16
N VAL A 163 -0.39 10.11 -8.15
CA VAL A 163 -1.35 9.01 -8.34
C VAL A 163 -2.74 9.60 -8.55
N GLN A 164 -3.36 9.28 -9.68
CA GLN A 164 -4.73 9.70 -9.95
C GLN A 164 -5.74 8.96 -9.06
N PRO A 165 -6.84 9.62 -8.64
CA PRO A 165 -7.92 8.95 -7.94
C PRO A 165 -8.43 7.73 -8.71
N LEU A 166 -8.86 6.69 -7.98
CA LEU A 166 -9.41 5.48 -8.57
C LEU A 166 -10.67 5.79 -9.38
N ASP A 167 -10.66 5.40 -10.65
CA ASP A 167 -11.84 5.43 -11.51
C ASP A 167 -12.69 4.16 -11.29
N PRO A 168 -13.96 4.28 -10.87
CA PRO A 168 -14.86 3.15 -10.72
C PRO A 168 -15.04 2.32 -11.99
N GLN A 169 -14.90 2.89 -13.20
CA GLN A 169 -15.08 2.17 -14.47
C GLN A 169 -13.92 1.22 -14.77
N THR A 170 -12.73 1.53 -14.24
CA THR A 170 -11.52 0.70 -14.37
C THR A 170 -11.20 -0.09 -13.09
N SER A 171 -12.19 -0.19 -12.20
CA SER A 171 -12.11 -0.87 -10.92
C SER A 171 -13.09 -2.03 -10.83
N VAL A 172 -12.67 -3.13 -10.23
CA VAL A 172 -13.46 -4.34 -10.01
C VAL A 172 -13.56 -4.63 -8.52
N ARG A 173 -14.78 -4.86 -8.04
CA ARG A 173 -15.06 -5.31 -6.68
C ARG A 173 -15.67 -6.70 -6.75
N GLY A 174 -15.21 -7.61 -5.89
CA GLY A 174 -15.71 -8.96 -5.76
C GLY A 174 -16.04 -9.31 -4.30
N GLN A 175 -16.88 -10.31 -4.13
CA GLN A 175 -17.22 -10.90 -2.83
C GLN A 175 -17.16 -12.42 -2.98
N TYR A 176 -16.40 -13.12 -2.12
CA TYR A 176 -16.28 -14.57 -2.23
C TYR A 176 -17.58 -15.26 -1.80
N HIS A 177 -17.86 -16.41 -2.42
CA HIS A 177 -19.04 -17.21 -2.12
C HIS A 177 -19.00 -17.71 -0.67
N GLY A 178 -20.06 -17.43 0.10
CA GLY A 178 -20.15 -17.81 1.50
C GLY A 178 -19.89 -16.66 2.48
N TYR A 179 -19.39 -15.50 2.02
CA TYR A 179 -19.17 -14.33 2.89
C TYR A 179 -20.42 -13.89 3.65
N LEU A 180 -21.59 -13.90 3.02
CA LEU A 180 -22.88 -13.54 3.65
C LEU A 180 -23.33 -14.53 4.75
N LYS A 181 -22.68 -15.69 4.87
CA LYS A 181 -22.94 -16.69 5.91
C LYS A 181 -22.00 -16.52 7.11
N GLU A 182 -21.00 -15.66 7.02
CA GLU A 182 -20.05 -15.39 8.11
C GLU A 182 -20.76 -14.68 9.27
N ASN A 183 -20.34 -15.00 10.50
CA ASN A 183 -20.95 -14.42 11.68
C ASN A 183 -20.68 -12.90 11.75
N GLY A 184 -21.75 -12.12 11.93
CA GLY A 184 -21.70 -10.65 12.01
C GLY A 184 -21.75 -9.92 10.67
N VAL A 185 -21.88 -10.63 9.54
CA VAL A 185 -22.09 -10.02 8.21
C VAL A 185 -23.58 -9.85 7.94
N ALA A 186 -23.98 -8.68 7.41
CA ALA A 186 -25.37 -8.46 7.04
C ALA A 186 -25.77 -9.33 5.84
N ALA A 187 -26.97 -9.94 5.88
CA ALA A 187 -27.45 -10.89 4.85
C ALA A 187 -27.49 -10.31 3.42
N GLY A 188 -27.53 -8.99 3.26
CA GLY A 188 -27.48 -8.29 1.97
C GLY A 188 -26.22 -7.45 1.77
N SER A 189 -25.15 -7.71 2.52
CA SER A 189 -23.94 -6.90 2.46
C SER A 189 -23.34 -6.86 1.05
N ARG A 190 -23.06 -5.65 0.56
CA ARG A 190 -22.34 -5.42 -0.70
C ARG A 190 -20.84 -5.15 -0.46
N ARG A 191 -20.31 -5.57 0.70
CA ARG A 191 -18.90 -5.34 1.04
C ARG A 191 -17.99 -6.20 0.20
N GLU A 192 -16.94 -5.57 -0.32
CA GLU A 192 -15.96 -6.24 -1.16
C GLU A 192 -14.93 -7.00 -0.31
N THR A 193 -14.73 -8.26 -0.64
CA THR A 193 -13.65 -9.12 -0.10
C THR A 193 -12.52 -9.30 -1.12
N PHE A 194 -12.71 -8.76 -2.33
CA PHE A 194 -11.74 -8.66 -3.41
C PHE A 194 -11.85 -7.29 -4.06
N ALA A 195 -10.72 -6.67 -4.37
CA ALA A 195 -10.65 -5.43 -5.13
C ALA A 195 -9.49 -5.50 -6.12
N ALA A 196 -9.73 -5.05 -7.35
CA ALA A 196 -8.69 -4.82 -8.35
C ALA A 196 -8.95 -3.48 -9.05
N ALA A 197 -7.89 -2.80 -9.45
CA ALA A 197 -8.00 -1.54 -10.18
C ALA A 197 -6.76 -1.26 -11.02
N MET A 198 -6.93 -0.44 -12.04
CA MET A 198 -5.83 0.21 -12.74
C MET A 198 -5.60 1.61 -12.15
N LEU A 199 -4.36 1.91 -11.79
CA LEU A 199 -3.90 3.21 -11.33
C LEU A 199 -3.02 3.84 -12.41
N SER A 200 -3.12 5.17 -12.52
CA SER A 200 -2.24 5.99 -13.33
C SER A 200 -1.36 6.85 -12.41
N VAL A 201 -0.07 6.92 -12.72
CA VAL A 201 0.91 7.78 -12.03
C VAL A 201 1.39 8.84 -13.02
N GLU A 202 0.89 10.06 -12.85
CA GLU A 202 1.13 11.18 -13.76
C GLU A 202 2.39 11.95 -13.38
N ASN A 203 3.54 11.35 -13.68
CA ASN A 203 4.83 12.02 -13.61
C ASN A 203 5.74 11.60 -14.77
N TRP A 204 6.89 12.24 -14.90
CA TRP A 204 7.79 12.00 -16.03
C TRP A 204 8.26 10.54 -16.15
N ARG A 205 8.50 9.87 -15.02
CA ARG A 205 9.01 8.49 -15.00
C ARG A 205 7.97 7.46 -15.43
N TRP A 206 6.70 7.68 -15.08
CA TRP A 206 5.64 6.67 -15.17
C TRP A 206 4.48 7.03 -16.09
N ASP A 207 4.50 8.21 -16.71
CA ASP A 207 3.49 8.61 -17.68
C ASP A 207 3.26 7.54 -18.76
N GLY A 208 1.98 7.18 -18.93
CA GLY A 208 1.53 6.10 -19.83
C GLY A 208 1.76 4.66 -19.35
N VAL A 209 2.34 4.42 -18.17
CA VAL A 209 2.54 3.08 -17.60
C VAL A 209 1.39 2.72 -16.65
N PRO A 210 0.57 1.69 -16.96
CA PRO A 210 -0.50 1.27 -16.06
C PRO A 210 0.06 0.51 -14.86
N PHE A 211 -0.48 0.84 -13.67
CA PHE A 211 -0.26 0.13 -12.43
C PHE A 211 -1.50 -0.69 -12.08
N PHE A 212 -1.43 -2.01 -12.21
CA PHE A 212 -2.53 -2.89 -11.80
C PHE A 212 -2.36 -3.29 -10.35
N ILE A 213 -3.36 -3.00 -9.53
CA ILE A 213 -3.40 -3.45 -8.15
C ILE A 213 -4.50 -4.49 -7.98
N ARG A 214 -4.26 -5.50 -7.16
CA ARG A 214 -5.30 -6.44 -6.74
C ARG A 214 -5.05 -7.02 -5.36
N THR A 215 -6.12 -7.23 -4.63
CA THR A 215 -6.10 -7.85 -3.32
C THR A 215 -7.39 -8.60 -3.07
N GLY A 216 -7.32 -9.67 -2.27
CA GLY A 216 -8.52 -10.37 -1.84
C GLY A 216 -8.24 -11.50 -0.87
N LYS A 217 -9.31 -11.90 -0.20
CA LYS A 217 -9.40 -13.04 0.72
C LYS A 217 -9.98 -14.27 0.00
N ALA A 218 -9.75 -15.46 0.55
CA ALA A 218 -10.21 -16.72 -0.02
C ALA A 218 -9.79 -16.94 -1.50
N LEU A 219 -8.56 -16.54 -1.83
CA LEU A 219 -7.96 -16.77 -3.15
C LEU A 219 -7.20 -18.09 -3.20
N HIS A 220 -6.90 -18.58 -4.40
CA HIS A 220 -6.30 -19.90 -4.60
C HIS A 220 -4.96 -20.13 -3.87
N ARG A 221 -4.18 -19.07 -3.64
CA ARG A 221 -2.91 -19.14 -2.92
C ARG A 221 -2.59 -17.81 -2.25
N ARG A 222 -1.89 -17.87 -1.12
CA ARG A 222 -1.31 -16.70 -0.48
C ARG A 222 -0.14 -16.16 -1.31
N ALA A 223 -0.18 -14.88 -1.67
CA ALA A 223 0.89 -14.23 -2.41
C ALA A 223 0.94 -12.72 -2.15
N THR A 224 2.10 -12.19 -1.79
CA THR A 224 2.39 -10.75 -1.85
C THR A 224 3.52 -10.55 -2.84
N GLN A 225 3.24 -9.96 -4.00
CA GLN A 225 4.22 -9.83 -5.07
C GLN A 225 4.06 -8.52 -5.85
N VAL A 226 5.18 -8.00 -6.33
CA VAL A 226 5.26 -6.93 -7.32
C VAL A 226 5.86 -7.54 -8.59
N VAL A 227 5.15 -7.44 -9.71
CA VAL A 227 5.61 -7.91 -11.02
C VAL A 227 5.81 -6.70 -11.92
N ILE A 228 7.01 -6.56 -12.46
CA ILE A 228 7.36 -5.48 -13.37
C ILE A 228 7.58 -6.10 -14.74
N ARG A 229 6.71 -5.75 -15.68
CA ARG A 229 6.79 -6.25 -17.05
C ARG A 229 7.54 -5.25 -17.89
N PHE A 230 8.68 -5.66 -18.43
CA PHE A 230 9.42 -4.88 -19.43
C PHE A 230 8.75 -4.98 -20.80
N ARG A 231 8.99 -3.98 -21.64
CA ARG A 231 8.60 -3.98 -23.06
C ARG A 231 9.43 -5.03 -23.80
N ASP A 232 8.83 -5.61 -24.83
CA ASP A 232 9.54 -6.54 -25.70
C ASP A 232 10.67 -5.81 -26.45
N SER A 233 11.76 -6.54 -26.71
CA SER A 233 12.82 -6.04 -27.60
C SER A 233 12.23 -5.80 -29.00
N PRO A 234 12.67 -4.78 -29.74
CA PRO A 234 12.29 -4.59 -31.14
C PRO A 234 12.45 -5.90 -31.94
N SER A 235 11.47 -6.20 -32.79
CA SER A 235 11.20 -7.52 -33.40
C SER A 235 12.23 -8.04 -34.41
N CYS A 236 13.49 -7.63 -34.34
CA CYS A 236 14.52 -8.09 -35.29
C CYS A 236 15.04 -9.51 -34.98
N ALA A 237 14.85 -10.01 -33.75
CA ALA A 237 15.44 -11.28 -33.30
C ALA A 237 14.55 -12.53 -33.50
N SER A 238 13.27 -12.38 -33.88
CA SER A 238 12.34 -13.51 -34.01
C SER A 238 12.06 -13.96 -35.45
N ARG A 239 12.76 -13.39 -36.44
CA ARG A 239 12.73 -13.92 -37.81
C ARG A 239 13.81 -14.98 -37.94
N SER A 240 13.53 -16.19 -37.46
CA SER A 240 14.23 -17.36 -38.00
C SER A 240 13.93 -17.40 -39.51
N PRO A 241 14.94 -17.49 -40.40
CA PRO A 241 14.66 -17.78 -41.80
C PRO A 241 13.89 -19.11 -41.86
N PRO A 242 12.91 -19.27 -42.77
CA PRO A 242 12.29 -20.57 -42.98
C PRO A 242 13.42 -21.57 -43.25
N ALA A 243 13.40 -22.70 -42.53
CA ALA A 243 14.34 -23.78 -42.77
C ALA A 243 14.32 -24.08 -44.27
N ALA A 244 15.46 -23.95 -44.94
CA ALA A 244 15.56 -24.33 -46.33
C ALA A 244 15.27 -25.82 -46.40
N ASP A 245 14.17 -26.20 -47.07
CA ASP A 245 13.93 -27.57 -47.46
C ASP A 245 15.20 -28.09 -48.14
N SER A 246 15.79 -29.11 -47.54
CA SER A 246 16.91 -29.83 -48.14
C SER A 246 16.34 -30.67 -49.30
N PRO A 247 16.80 -30.47 -50.56
CA PRO A 247 16.31 -31.26 -51.70
C PRO A 247 16.91 -32.68 -51.69
N PRO A 248 16.35 -33.61 -52.49
CA PRO A 248 15.65 -34.83 -52.06
C PRO A 248 16.54 -36.01 -51.61
#